data_AF-A0A367F883-F1
#
_entry.id   AF-A0A367F883-F1
#
_cell.length_a   1.000
_cell.length_b   1.000
_cell.length_c   1.000
_cell.angle_alpha   90.00
_cell.angle_beta   90.00
_cell.angle_gamma   90.00
#
_symmetry.space_group_name_H-M   'P 1'
#
loop_
_entity.id
_entity.type
_entity.pdbx_description
1 polymer ?
#
loop_
_entity_poly.entity_id
_entity_poly.type
_entity_poly.pdbx_seq_one_letter_code
_entity_poly.pdbx_strand_id
1 'polypeptide(L)'
;MLLSHITLDFAPEVRREDFTKPYDKSTAPMVPRTHAEVLRLFGDWRLVEPGLVEVVRWWPDEEPQEMIPGGGRAWAYGGVAVKP
;
A
#
# COMPACT_ATOMS: atom_id res chain seq x y z
N MET A 1 11.17 8.32 -7.89
CA MET A 1 9.71 8.28 -7.67
C MET A 1 9.47 7.85 -6.25
N LEU A 2 8.54 8.53 -5.58
CA LEU A 2 7.95 8.12 -4.30
C LEU A 2 6.50 7.72 -4.60
N LEU A 3 6.07 6.56 -4.13
CA LEU A 3 4.71 6.07 -4.29
C LEU A 3 4.22 5.45 -2.99
N SER A 4 3.00 5.81 -2.60
CA SER A 4 2.20 5.01 -1.67
C SER A 4 0.90 4.61 -2.35
N HIS A 5 0.42 3.40 -2.05
CA HIS A 5 -0.80 2.92 -2.66
C HIS A 5 -1.56 1.96 -1.76
N ILE A 6 -2.88 2.11 -1.77
CA ILE A 6 -3.78 1.35 -0.90
C ILE A 6 -3.84 -0.12 -1.34
N THR A 7 -3.85 -1.01 -0.37
CA THR A 7 -3.92 -2.47 -0.57
C THR A 7 -4.81 -3.08 0.50
N LEU A 8 -5.41 -4.23 0.18
CA LEU A 8 -6.08 -5.08 1.17
C LEU A 8 -5.24 -6.31 1.55
N ASP A 9 -4.02 -6.44 1.02
CA ASP A 9 -3.12 -7.55 1.33
C ASP A 9 -2.76 -7.60 2.84
N PHE A 10 -2.81 -6.45 3.51
CA PHE A 10 -2.60 -6.32 4.95
C PHE A 10 -3.90 -6.39 5.78
N ALA A 11 -5.06 -6.48 5.13
CA ALA A 11 -6.37 -6.37 5.74
C ALA A 11 -7.24 -7.62 5.47
N PRO A 12 -6.81 -8.83 5.88
CA PRO A 12 -7.45 -10.09 5.48
C PRO A 12 -8.91 -10.22 5.93
N GLU A 13 -9.32 -9.48 6.96
CA GLU A 13 -10.70 -9.52 7.46
C GLU A 13 -11.62 -8.53 6.72
N VAL A 14 -11.06 -7.67 5.87
CA VAL A 14 -11.78 -6.62 5.16
C VAL A 14 -12.12 -7.09 3.75
N ARG A 15 -13.42 -7.10 3.45
CA ARG A 15 -13.90 -7.42 2.11
C ARG A 15 -13.71 -6.23 1.18
N ARG A 16 -13.28 -6.51 -0.06
CA ARG A 16 -13.03 -5.48 -1.07
C ARG A 16 -14.27 -4.65 -1.35
N GLU A 17 -15.42 -5.29 -1.47
CA GLU A 17 -16.67 -4.61 -1.79
C GLU A 17 -17.08 -3.63 -0.67
N ASP A 18 -16.96 -4.06 0.59
CA ASP A 18 -17.28 -3.21 1.74
C ASP A 18 -16.33 -2.00 1.83
N PHE A 19 -15.07 -2.21 1.45
CA PHE A 19 -14.05 -1.17 1.41
C PHE A 19 -14.29 -0.15 0.30
N THR A 20 -14.61 -0.59 -0.93
CA THR A 20 -14.73 0.32 -2.08
C THR A 20 -16.09 1.00 -2.17
N LYS A 21 -17.15 0.38 -1.64
CA LYS A 21 -18.54 0.87 -1.72
C LYS A 21 -18.77 2.35 -1.35
N PRO A 22 -18.12 2.92 -0.31
CA PRO A 22 -18.26 4.34 0.01
C PRO A 22 -17.79 5.27 -1.12
N TYR A 23 -16.94 4.78 -2.02
CA TYR A 23 -16.33 5.55 -3.11
C TYR A 23 -17.00 5.29 -4.48
N ASP A 24 -18.03 4.46 -4.57
CA ASP A 24 -18.70 4.13 -5.84
C ASP A 24 -19.33 5.36 -6.52
N LYS A 25 -19.74 6.35 -5.72
CA LYS A 25 -20.30 7.62 -6.20
C LYS A 25 -19.31 8.79 -6.13
N SER A 26 -18.05 8.51 -5.82
CA SER A 26 -16.98 9.50 -5.74
C SER A 26 -16.45 9.81 -7.15
N THR A 27 -15.95 11.03 -7.34
CA THR A 27 -15.19 11.40 -8.55
C THR A 27 -13.83 10.71 -8.62
N ALA A 28 -13.34 10.19 -7.48
CA ALA A 28 -12.13 9.39 -7.37
C ALA A 28 -12.47 8.02 -6.75
N PRO A 29 -12.50 6.93 -7.54
CA PRO A 29 -12.79 5.61 -7.02
C PRO A 29 -11.63 5.07 -6.19
N MET A 30 -11.96 4.27 -5.17
CA MET A 30 -10.95 3.59 -4.36
C MET A 30 -10.62 2.24 -4.98
N VAL A 31 -9.37 2.07 -5.41
CA VAL A 31 -8.90 0.87 -6.13
C VAL A 31 -7.75 0.24 -5.35
N PRO A 32 -8.02 -0.68 -4.41
CA PRO A 32 -6.95 -1.41 -3.75
C PRO A 32 -6.25 -2.31 -4.77
N ARG A 33 -4.92 -2.30 -4.72
CA ARG A 33 -4.06 -3.11 -5.57
C ARG A 33 -3.19 -4.03 -4.73
N THR A 34 -2.93 -5.22 -5.27
CA THR A 34 -2.00 -6.18 -4.70
C THR A 34 -0.55 -5.68 -4.77
N HIS A 35 0.35 -6.30 -4.00
CA HIS A 35 1.79 -6.03 -4.07
C HIS A 35 2.32 -6.02 -5.50
N ALA A 36 1.99 -7.05 -6.29
CA ALA A 36 2.48 -7.20 -7.66
C ALA A 36 1.96 -6.09 -8.59
N GLU A 37 0.71 -5.67 -8.43
CA GLU A 37 0.12 -4.57 -9.20
C GLU A 37 0.76 -3.23 -8.85
N VAL A 38 1.06 -2.97 -7.58
CA VAL A 38 1.76 -1.75 -7.14
C VAL A 38 3.23 -1.78 -7.60
N LEU A 39 3.90 -2.93 -7.49
CA LEU A 39 5.28 -3.12 -7.93
C LEU A 39 5.44 -2.77 -9.42
N ARG A 40 4.49 -3.18 -10.26
CA ARG A 40 4.46 -2.86 -11.69
C ARG A 40 4.39 -1.36 -12.00
N LEU A 41 3.88 -0.52 -11.09
CA LEU A 41 3.84 0.94 -11.30
C LEU A 41 5.24 1.56 -11.29
N PHE A 42 6.22 0.91 -10.67
CA PHE A 42 7.63 1.34 -10.72
C PHE A 42 8.32 1.00 -12.05
N GLY A 43 7.75 0.10 -12.85
CA GLY A 43 8.34 -0.35 -14.11
C GLY A 43 9.75 -0.91 -13.90
N ASP A 44 10.69 -0.51 -14.75
CA ASP A 44 12.09 -0.97 -14.71
C ASP A 44 12.98 -0.12 -13.77
N TRP A 45 12.38 0.74 -12.94
CA TRP A 45 13.17 1.62 -12.06
C TRP A 45 13.71 0.82 -10.88
N ARG A 46 14.95 1.14 -10.48
CA ARG A 46 15.58 0.45 -9.34
C ARG A 46 14.95 0.93 -8.03
N LEU A 47 14.25 0.02 -7.34
CA LEU A 47 13.75 0.24 -6.00
C LEU A 47 14.91 0.43 -5.01
N VAL A 48 14.73 1.39 -4.10
CA VAL A 48 15.62 1.61 -2.95
C VAL A 48 15.19 0.66 -1.84
N GLU A 49 16.15 0.03 -1.17
CA GLU A 49 15.89 -0.81 0.01
C GLU A 49 15.06 -0.04 1.06
N PRO A 50 14.06 -0.67 1.71
CA PRO A 50 13.72 -2.10 1.70
C PRO A 50 12.82 -2.55 0.53
N GLY A 51 12.68 -1.72 -0.50
CA GLY A 51 11.80 -1.98 -1.64
C GLY A 51 10.37 -1.53 -1.41
N LEU A 52 9.42 -2.37 -1.81
CA LEU A 52 7.98 -2.13 -1.65
C LEU A 52 7.46 -2.94 -0.45
N VAL A 53 7.18 -2.24 0.65
CA VAL A 53 6.77 -2.82 1.94
C VAL A 53 5.52 -2.12 2.46
N GLU A 54 4.93 -2.65 3.54
CA GLU A 54 3.91 -1.92 4.31
C GLU A 54 4.44 -0.52 4.65
N VAL A 55 3.67 0.53 4.39
CA VAL A 55 4.20 1.91 4.38
C VAL A 55 4.85 2.31 5.72
N VAL A 56 4.33 1.83 6.85
CA VAL A 56 4.89 2.10 8.18
C VAL A 56 6.21 1.38 8.45
N ARG A 57 6.62 0.43 7.60
CA ARG A 57 7.90 -0.30 7.70
C ARG A 57 9.01 0.30 6.83
N TRP A 58 8.73 1.39 6.11
CA TRP A 58 9.72 2.02 5.25
C TRP A 58 10.61 2.96 6.07
N TRP A 59 11.78 2.45 6.51
CA TRP A 59 12.73 3.11 7.42
C TRP A 59 12.07 3.82 8.62
N PRO A 60 11.38 3.06 9.49
CA PRO A 60 10.79 3.65 10.68
C PRO A 60 11.86 4.03 11.71
N ASP A 61 11.65 5.13 12.43
CA ASP A 61 12.47 5.50 13.58
C ASP A 61 12.24 4.55 14.78
N GLU A 62 11.01 4.03 14.90
CA GLU A 62 10.58 3.09 15.93
C GLU A 62 9.69 1.98 15.33
N GLU A 63 9.76 0.76 15.89
CA GLU A 63 8.91 -0.35 15.43
C GLU A 63 7.42 0.03 15.51
N PRO A 64 6.65 -0.06 14.41
CA PRO A 64 5.24 0.30 14.45
C PRO A 64 4.50 -0.68 15.36
N GLN A 65 3.84 -0.18 16.42
CA GLN A 65 3.26 -1.04 17.46
C GLN A 65 1.77 -1.31 17.29
N GLU A 66 1.02 -0.35 16.75
CA GLU A 66 -0.43 -0.45 16.65
C GLU A 66 -0.87 -1.32 15.46
N MET A 67 -1.94 -2.09 15.67
CA MET A 67 -2.62 -2.87 14.65
C MET A 67 -3.93 -2.17 14.30
N ILE A 68 -4.28 -2.14 13.02
CA ILE A 68 -5.54 -1.59 12.55
C ILE A 68 -6.62 -2.68 12.61
N PRO A 69 -7.86 -2.38 13.03
CA PRO A 69 -8.97 -3.32 12.97
C PRO A 69 -9.13 -3.86 11.55
N GLY A 70 -9.12 -5.19 11.39
CA GLY A 70 -9.15 -5.86 10.09
C GLY A 70 -7.79 -6.35 9.59
N GLY A 71 -6.71 -6.00 10.28
CA GLY A 71 -5.35 -6.53 10.10
C GLY A 71 -4.32 -5.48 9.73
N GLY A 72 -3.05 -5.88 9.82
CA GLY A 72 -1.90 -5.04 9.50
C GLY A 72 -1.77 -3.84 10.42
N ARG A 73 -0.87 -2.94 10.06
CA ARG A 73 -0.56 -1.67 10.73
C ARG A 73 -0.82 -0.47 9.82
N ALA A 74 -0.83 -0.69 8.51
CA ALA A 74 -1.34 0.24 7.51
C ALA A 74 -1.79 -0.52 6.25
N TRP A 75 -2.96 -0.19 5.72
CA TRP A 75 -3.49 -0.78 4.48
C TRP A 75 -2.90 -0.17 3.21
N ALA A 76 -1.60 0.11 3.22
CA ALA A 76 -0.92 0.72 2.10
C ALA A 76 0.51 0.21 1.97
N TYR A 77 0.93 0.00 0.73
CA TYR A 77 2.33 -0.15 0.39
C TYR A 77 3.01 1.22 0.27
N GLY A 78 4.29 1.29 0.62
CA GLY A 78 5.18 2.42 0.38
C GLY A 78 6.47 1.96 -0.28
N GLY A 79 6.97 2.75 -1.23
CA GLY A 79 8.25 2.48 -1.91
C GLY A 79 8.85 3.69 -2.61
N VAL A 80 10.17 3.67 -2.73
CA VAL A 80 10.97 4.68 -3.43
C VAL A 80 11.80 4.01 -4.51
N ALA A 81 11.86 4.60 -5.70
CA ALA A 81 12.72 4.13 -6.77
C ALA A 81 13.51 5.27 -7.42
N VAL A 82 14.71 4.97 -7.89
CA VAL A 82 15.54 5.90 -8.65
C VAL A 82 15.28 5.67 -10.13
N LYS A 83 15.05 6.77 -10.86
CA LYS A 83 14.93 6.71 -12.32
C LYS A 83 16.27 6.25 -12.92
N PRO A 84 16.26 5.43 -13.99
CA PRO A 84 17.47 5.11 -14.73
C PRO A 84 18.27 6.35 -15.16
#